data_AF-A0A0L0FFE8-F1
#
_entry.id   AF-A0A0L0FFE8-F1
#
_cell.length_a   1.000
_cell.length_b   1.000
_cell.length_c   1.000
_cell.angle_alpha   90.00
_cell.angle_beta   90.00
_cell.angle_gamma   90.00
#
_symmetry.space_group_name_H-M   'P 1'
#
loop_
_entity.id
_entity.type
_entity.pdbx_description
1 polymer ?
#
loop_
_entity_poly.entity_id
_entity_poly.type
_entity_poly.pdbx_seq_one_letter_code
_entity_poly.pdbx_strand_id
1 'polypeptide(L)' 'MGFRGHAVVGFWFYDSKTKSDYEPEPKLKKFLAENKKPVFIGFGSIVVNDPDRLTRTILEAARLLGKPVIIQQGWADISG' A
#
# COMPACT_ATOMS: atom_id res chain seq x y z
N MET A 1 -25.16 26.66 25.71
CA MET A 1 -25.28 25.76 24.54
C MET A 1 -23.97 25.86 23.76
N GLY A 2 -23.13 24.82 23.81
CA GLY A 2 -21.71 24.89 23.48
C GLY A 2 -21.40 25.02 21.99
N PHE A 3 -20.37 25.82 21.67
CA PHE A 3 -19.70 25.74 20.37
C PHE A 3 -18.59 24.67 20.45
N ARG A 4 -18.51 23.77 19.45
CA ARG A 4 -17.47 23.82 18.40
C ARG A 4 -17.33 22.48 17.63
N GLY A 5 -17.72 22.55 16.35
CA GLY A 5 -17.02 22.08 15.15
C GLY A 5 -16.30 20.73 15.15
N HIS A 6 -16.87 19.76 14.43
CA HIS A 6 -16.11 18.71 13.77
C HIS A 6 -16.30 18.79 12.26
N ALA A 7 -15.20 19.00 11.54
CA ALA A 7 -14.71 18.09 10.51
C ALA A 7 -13.33 18.59 10.07
N VAL A 8 -12.28 17.82 10.37
CA VAL A 8 -10.98 18.01 9.72
C VAL A 8 -11.18 17.71 8.24
N VAL A 9 -11.19 18.76 7.41
CA VAL A 9 -11.21 18.65 5.95
C VAL A 9 -9.90 19.24 5.41
N GLY A 10 -9.19 18.48 4.58
CA GLY A 10 -7.90 18.88 4.06
C GLY A 10 -6.94 17.70 3.88
N PHE A 11 -5.74 17.99 3.38
CA PHE A 11 -4.69 16.99 3.18
C PHE A 11 -4.05 16.62 4.52
N TRP A 12 -3.90 15.32 4.76
CA TRP A 12 -3.07 14.81 5.83
C TRP A 12 -1.62 14.77 5.36
N PHE A 13 -0.79 15.60 5.98
CA PHE A 13 0.66 15.56 5.78
C PHE A 13 1.29 14.80 6.93
N TYR A 14 2.10 13.80 6.59
CA TYR A 14 2.87 13.06 7.58
C TYR A 14 3.98 13.97 8.13
N ASP A 15 3.94 14.28 9.43
CA ASP A 15 5.04 15.01 10.08
C ASP A 15 6.24 14.08 10.23
N SER A 16 7.29 14.30 9.44
CA SER A 16 8.53 13.52 9.51
C SER A 16 9.23 13.56 10.87
N LYS A 17 8.84 14.46 11.79
CA LYS A 17 9.39 14.56 13.15
C LYS A 17 8.82 13.52 14.10
N THR A 18 7.65 12.95 13.81
CA THR A 18 7.18 11.74 14.51
C THR A 18 7.82 10.55 13.82
N LYS A 19 9.10 10.27 14.12
CA LYS A 19 9.74 9.04 13.66
C LYS A 19 8.93 7.88 14.22
N SER A 20 8.34 7.09 13.33
CA SER A 20 7.78 5.81 13.72
C SER A 20 8.92 4.92 14.19
N ASP A 21 8.78 4.29 15.37
CA ASP A 21 9.67 3.21 15.83
C ASP A 21 9.44 1.89 15.05
N TYR A 22 8.77 1.97 13.90
CA TYR A 22 8.50 0.85 13.04
C TYR A 22 9.78 0.39 12.34
N GLU A 23 10.19 -0.84 12.64
CA GLU A 23 11.23 -1.55 11.92
C GLU A 23 10.57 -2.54 10.94
N PRO A 24 10.78 -2.40 9.62
CA PRO A 24 10.21 -3.32 8.65
C PRO A 24 10.88 -4.70 8.74
N GLU A 25 10.13 -5.75 8.38
CA GLU A 25 10.69 -7.09 8.30
C GLU A 25 11.92 -7.16 7.36
N PRO A 26 12.91 -8.03 7.64
CA PRO A 26 14.15 -8.08 6.87
C PRO A 26 13.95 -8.22 5.36
N LYS A 27 12.94 -8.98 4.92
CA LYS A 27 12.60 -9.16 3.50
C LYS A 27 12.15 -7.85 2.85
N LEU A 28 11.28 -7.09 3.52
CA LEU A 28 10.81 -5.80 3.05
C LEU A 28 11.93 -4.76 3.07
N LYS A 29 12.74 -4.74 4.14
CA LYS A 29 13.90 -3.85 4.26
C LYS A 29 14.89 -4.06 3.11
N LYS A 30 15.23 -5.32 2.81
CA LYS A 30 16.10 -5.68 1.69
C LYS A 30 15.49 -5.26 0.34
N PHE A 31 14.22 -5.57 0.11
CA PHE A 31 13.51 -5.18 -1.11
C PHE A 31 13.56 -3.66 -1.33
N LEU A 32 13.26 -2.86 -0.30
CA LEU A 32 13.30 -1.40 -0.39
C LEU A 32 14.71 -0.84 -0.62
N ALA A 33 15.74 -1.49 -0.08
CA ALA A 33 17.13 -1.09 -0.29
C ALA A 33 17.59 -1.35 -1.74
N GLU A 34 17.15 -2.45 -2.35
CA GLU A 34 17.51 -2.85 -3.72
C GLU A 34 16.70 -2.09 -4.79
N ASN A 35 15.50 -1.63 -4.45
CA ASN A 35 14.53 -1.08 -5.40
C ASN A 35 14.20 0.39 -5.10
N LYS A 36 14.87 1.32 -5.79
CA LYS A 36 14.58 2.75 -5.65
C LYS A 36 13.26 3.10 -6.35
N LYS A 37 12.21 3.39 -5.57
CA LYS A 37 10.84 3.78 -5.99
C LYS A 37 9.96 2.62 -6.48
N PRO A 38 9.61 1.64 -5.62
CA PRO A 38 8.63 0.63 -5.97
C PRO A 38 7.22 1.23 -6.10
N VAL A 39 6.37 0.54 -6.84
CA VAL A 39 4.93 0.87 -6.89
C VAL A 39 4.21 0.12 -5.78
N PHE A 40 3.43 0.83 -4.97
CA PHE A 40 2.55 0.22 -3.97
C PHE A 40 1.13 0.11 -4.52
N ILE A 41 0.52 -1.06 -4.38
CA ILE A 41 -0.85 -1.34 -4.80
C ILE A 41 -1.63 -1.85 -3.60
N GLY A 42 -2.65 -1.09 -3.21
CA GLY A 42 -3.58 -1.45 -2.13
C GLY A 42 -5.01 -1.23 -2.59
N PHE A 43 -5.86 -2.24 -2.38
CA PHE A 43 -7.25 -2.21 -2.82
C PHE A 43 -8.22 -1.76 -1.72
N GLY A 44 -7.75 -1.65 -0.47
CA GLY A 44 -8.61 -1.35 0.67
C GLY A 44 -9.70 -2.40 0.85
N SER A 45 -10.84 -1.99 1.41
CA SER A 45 -12.00 -2.87 1.62
C SER A 45 -12.88 -2.90 0.36
N ILE A 46 -12.50 -3.71 -0.61
CA ILE A 46 -13.34 -4.03 -1.77
C ILE A 46 -13.70 -5.53 -1.78
N VAL A 47 -14.89 -5.85 -2.26
CA VAL A 47 -15.28 -7.23 -2.56
C VAL A 47 -14.77 -7.56 -3.96
N VAL A 48 -13.79 -8.45 -4.06
CA VAL A 48 -13.24 -8.90 -5.33
C VAL A 48 -13.91 -10.20 -5.73
N ASN A 49 -14.51 -10.22 -6.93
CA ASN A 49 -15.25 -11.38 -7.43
C ASN A 49 -14.33 -12.53 -7.88
N ASP A 50 -13.13 -12.19 -8.38
CA ASP A 50 -12.11 -13.13 -8.84
C ASP A 50 -10.71 -12.62 -8.41
N PRO A 51 -10.24 -13.01 -7.21
CA PRO A 51 -8.97 -12.53 -6.67
C PRO A 51 -7.76 -13.06 -7.46
N ASP A 52 -7.83 -14.28 -7.98
CA ASP A 52 -6.74 -14.87 -8.77
C ASP A 52 -6.50 -14.11 -10.07
N ARG A 53 -7.59 -13.77 -10.80
CA ARG A 53 -7.49 -12.97 -12.02
C ARG A 53 -6.96 -11.59 -11.73
N LEU A 54 -7.35 -10.98 -10.61
CA LEU A 54 -6.82 -9.69 -10.18
C LEU A 54 -5.30 -9.79 -9.92
N THR A 55 -4.86 -10.78 -9.14
CA THR A 55 -3.44 -11.04 -8.87
C THR A 55 -2.64 -11.19 -10.16
N ARG A 56 -3.10 -12.05 -11.09
CA ARG A 56 -2.43 -12.25 -12.39
C ARG A 56 -2.33 -10.97 -13.20
N THR A 57 -3.39 -10.17 -13.20
CA THR A 57 -3.42 -8.88 -13.91
C THR A 57 -2.40 -7.91 -13.34
N ILE A 58 -2.27 -7.85 -12.01
CA ILE A 58 -1.28 -7.00 -11.34
C ILE A 58 0.14 -7.47 -11.64
N LEU A 59 0.40 -8.78 -11.57
CA LEU A 59 1.72 -9.34 -11.86
C LEU A 59 2.14 -9.07 -13.31
N GLU A 60 1.22 -9.22 -14.26
CA GLU A 60 1.50 -8.90 -15.67
C GLU A 60 1.76 -7.41 -15.88
N ALA A 61 0.98 -6.54 -15.24
CA ALA A 61 1.22 -5.10 -15.28
C ALA A 61 2.60 -4.74 -14.67
N ALA A 62 2.98 -5.35 -13.54
CA ALA A 62 4.29 -5.17 -12.92
C ALA A 62 5.42 -5.58 -13.88
N ARG A 63 5.26 -6.73 -14.55
CA ARG A 63 6.20 -7.24 -15.54
C ARG A 63 6.35 -6.30 -16.73
N LEU A 64 5.23 -5.81 -17.28
CA LEU A 64 5.23 -4.87 -18.41
C LEU A 64 5.84 -3.51 -18.05
N LEU A 65 5.62 -3.03 -16.83
CA LEU A 65 6.19 -1.78 -16.34
C LEU A 65 7.70 -1.89 -16.02
N GLY A 66 8.23 -3.11 -15.88
CA GLY A 66 9.60 -3.35 -15.46
C GLY A 66 9.92 -2.76 -14.08
N LYS A 67 8.89 -2.59 -13.24
CA LYS A 67 9.03 -1.95 -11.92
C LYS A 67 8.77 -2.95 -10.79
N PRO A 68 9.52 -2.85 -9.70
CA PRO A 68 9.26 -3.60 -8.47
C PRO A 68 7.94 -3.13 -7.84
N VAL A 69 7.10 -4.08 -7.45
CA VAL A 69 5.75 -3.81 -6.90
C VAL A 69 5.60 -4.42 -5.51
N ILE A 70 4.96 -3.66 -4.62
CA ILE A 70 4.48 -4.13 -3.32
C ILE A 70 2.95 -4.20 -3.40
N ILE A 71 2.40 -5.38 -3.15
CA ILE A 71 0.95 -5.61 -3.16
C ILE A 71 0.51 -5.80 -1.71
N GLN A 72 -0.37 -4.92 -1.23
CA GLN A 72 -1.00 -5.12 0.08
C GLN A 72 -2.15 -6.11 -0.09
N GLN A 73 -1.96 -7.31 0.47
CA GLN A 73 -3.00 -8.32 0.55
C GLN A 73 -4.13 -7.76 1.42
N GLY A 74 -5.17 -7.23 0.80
CA GLY A 74 -6.40 -6.86 1.50
C GLY A 74 -7.21 -8.10 1.89
N TRP A 75 -8.49 -7.90 2.21
CA TRP A 75 -9.45 -8.99 2.44
C TRP A 75 -9.69 -9.91 1.24
N ALA A 76 -9.12 -9.58 0.08
CA ALA A 76 -9.24 -10.30 -1.17
C ALA A 76 -8.25 -11.46 -1.35
N ASP A 77 -7.50 -11.83 -0.29
CA ASP A 77 -6.53 -12.95 -0.30
C ASP A 77 -5.61 -12.94 -1.55
N ILE A 78 -5.10 -11.76 -1.88
CA ILE A 78 -4.23 -11.53 -3.04
C ILE A 78 -2.86 -12.12 -2.70
N SER A 79 -2.70 -13.43 -2.85
CA SER A 79 -1.44 -14.13 -2.64
C SER A 79 -0.83 -14.59 -3.97
N GLY A 80 0.48 -14.39 -4.10
CA GLY A 80 1.28 -14.67 -5.29
C GLY A 80 2.75 -14.71 -4.94
#